data_AF-A0A371IDA3-F1
#
_entry.id   AF-A0A371IDA3-F1
#
_cell.length_a   1.000
_cell.length_b   1.000
_cell.length_c   1.000
_cell.angle_alpha   90.00
_cell.angle_beta   90.00
_cell.angle_gamma   90.00
#
_symmetry.space_group_name_H-M   'P 1'
#
loop_
_entity.id
_entity.type
_entity.pdbx_description
1 polymer ?
#
loop_
_entity_poly.entity_id
_entity_poly.type
_entity_poly.pdbx_seq_one_letter_code
_entity_poly.pdbx_strand_id
1 'polypeptide(L)'
;MSPYQLVFSKACHLLWNLAYDQAREQRKFQQQELDELRLEAYENSKIYKQKLIAGKLHSRWDGPFVITNIFSYGAVQLKDEQINNTFQVNGHQIKPFYEGPAPITGEMEIISLMEPAPPDSIT
;
A
#
# COMPACT_ATOMS: atom_id res chain seq x y z
N MET A 1 -45.29 -46.93 -4.19
CA MET A 1 -44.50 -47.45 -5.32
C MET A 1 -44.23 -46.30 -6.27
N SER A 2 -42.97 -45.99 -6.59
CA SER A 2 -42.63 -44.99 -7.63
C SER A 2 -42.25 -45.72 -8.93
N PRO A 3 -42.81 -45.38 -10.11
CA PRO A 3 -42.91 -46.32 -11.23
C PRO A 3 -41.99 -46.01 -12.43
N TYR A 4 -40.74 -45.59 -12.24
CA TYR A 4 -39.83 -45.39 -13.37
C TYR A 4 -38.39 -45.83 -13.08
N GLN A 5 -37.87 -46.72 -13.95
CA GLN A 5 -36.46 -47.07 -14.02
C GLN A 5 -35.91 -46.51 -15.34
N LEU A 6 -35.03 -45.51 -15.24
CA LEU A 6 -34.35 -44.92 -16.40
C LEU A 6 -33.09 -45.72 -16.69
N VAL A 7 -32.97 -46.20 -17.93
CA VAL A 7 -31.77 -46.88 -18.42
C VAL A 7 -30.99 -45.90 -19.29
N PHE A 8 -29.81 -45.48 -18.82
CA PHE A 8 -28.90 -44.64 -19.59
C PHE A 8 -27.96 -45.52 -20.42
N SER A 9 -27.90 -45.27 -21.73
CA SER A 9 -26.94 -45.96 -22.58
C SER A 9 -25.51 -45.45 -22.31
N LYS A 10 -24.51 -46.32 -22.48
CA LYS A 10 -23.10 -45.97 -22.28
C LYS A 10 -22.61 -44.83 -23.20
N ALA A 11 -23.25 -44.67 -24.36
CA ALA A 11 -23.01 -43.56 -25.28
C ALA A 11 -23.44 -42.19 -24.69
N CYS A 12 -24.50 -42.16 -23.89
CA CYS A 12 -24.99 -40.92 -23.27
C CYS A 12 -24.04 -40.39 -22.17
N HIS A 13 -23.34 -41.27 -21.45
CA HIS A 13 -22.33 -40.86 -20.46
C HIS A 13 -21.11 -40.18 -21.11
N LEU A 14 -20.69 -40.67 -22.28
CA LEU A 14 -19.57 -40.09 -23.03
C LEU A 14 -19.91 -38.69 -23.55
N LEU A 15 -21.14 -38.51 -24.05
CA LEU A 15 -21.61 -37.21 -24.53
C LEU A 15 -21.68 -36.17 -23.39
N TRP A 16 -22.16 -36.58 -22.21
CA TRP A 16 -22.20 -35.72 -21.03
C TRP A 16 -20.81 -35.31 -20.55
N ASN A 17 -19.90 -36.27 -20.45
CA ASN A 17 -18.52 -36.00 -20.00
C ASN A 17 -17.80 -35.07 -20.99
N LEU A 18 -17.94 -35.29 -22.30
CA LEU A 18 -17.36 -34.41 -23.32
C LEU A 18 -17.92 -32.99 -23.22
N ALA A 19 -19.24 -32.83 -23.08
CA ALA A 19 -19.86 -31.52 -22.92
C ALA A 19 -19.43 -30.83 -21.62
N TYR A 20 -19.29 -31.57 -20.53
CA TYR A 20 -18.82 -31.06 -19.24
C TYR A 20 -17.34 -30.64 -19.31
N ASP A 21 -16.49 -31.42 -19.96
CA ASP A 21 -15.08 -31.08 -20.16
C ASP A 21 -14.93 -29.85 -21.06
N GLN A 22 -15.72 -29.76 -22.14
CA GLN A 22 -15.74 -28.58 -22.99
C GLN A 22 -16.18 -27.33 -22.22
N ALA A 23 -17.23 -27.44 -21.40
CA ALA A 23 -17.67 -26.35 -20.51
C ALA A 23 -16.66 -26.03 -19.39
N ARG A 24 -15.88 -27.01 -18.93
CA ARG A 24 -14.81 -26.83 -17.95
C ARG A 24 -13.65 -26.04 -18.56
N GLU A 25 -13.22 -26.40 -19.76
CA GLU A 25 -12.13 -25.71 -20.45
C GLU A 25 -12.54 -24.27 -20.84
N GLN A 26 -13.78 -24.07 -21.30
CA GLN A 26 -14.31 -22.72 -21.55
C GLN A 26 -14.28 -21.85 -20.28
N ARG A 27 -14.73 -22.38 -19.13
CA ARG A 27 -14.67 -21.64 -17.86
C ARG A 27 -13.24 -21.34 -17.41
N LYS A 28 -12.30 -22.27 -17.61
CA LYS A 28 -10.88 -22.03 -17.30
C LYS A 28 -10.31 -20.90 -18.16
N PHE A 29 -10.62 -20.89 -19.46
CA PHE A 29 -10.17 -19.84 -20.36
C PHE A 29 -10.73 -18.47 -19.95
N GLN A 30 -12.03 -18.39 -19.66
CA GLN A 30 -12.65 -17.16 -19.16
C GLN A 30 -12.07 -16.70 -17.82
N GLN A 31 -11.74 -17.62 -16.92
CA GLN A 31 -11.10 -17.29 -15.65
C GLN A 31 -9.69 -16.72 -15.87
N GLN A 32 -8.92 -17.30 -16.79
CA GLN A 32 -7.59 -16.81 -17.13
C GLN A 32 -7.65 -15.38 -17.69
N GLU A 33 -8.57 -15.11 -18.62
CA GLU A 33 -8.76 -13.76 -19.19
C GLU A 33 -9.11 -12.73 -18.10
N LEU A 34 -9.98 -13.09 -17.14
CA LEU A 34 -10.31 -12.23 -16.01
C LEU A 34 -9.11 -11.95 -15.10
N ASP A 35 -8.27 -12.96 -14.84
CA ASP A 35 -7.09 -12.80 -14.00
C ASP A 35 -6.03 -11.91 -14.68
N GLU A 36 -5.88 -12.02 -16.01
CA GLU A 36 -5.04 -11.13 -16.82
C GLU A 36 -5.52 -9.67 -16.75
N LEU A 37 -6.81 -9.43 -16.99
CA LEU A 37 -7.42 -8.09 -16.89
C LEU A 37 -7.27 -7.50 -15.48
N ARG A 38 -7.43 -8.33 -14.45
CA ARG A 38 -7.27 -7.92 -13.06
C ARG A 38 -5.83 -7.50 -12.78
N LEU A 39 -4.85 -8.27 -13.25
CA LEU A 39 -3.44 -7.96 -13.07
C LEU A 39 -3.06 -6.66 -13.81
N GLU A 40 -3.54 -6.50 -15.04
CA GLU A 40 -3.34 -5.29 -15.83
C GLU A 40 -3.93 -4.06 -15.13
N ALA A 41 -5.17 -4.16 -14.65
CA ALA A 41 -5.82 -3.08 -13.90
C ALA A 41 -5.05 -2.71 -12.62
N TYR A 42 -4.50 -3.71 -11.91
CA TYR A 42 -3.69 -3.50 -10.73
C TYR A 42 -2.38 -2.77 -11.05
N GLU A 43 -1.65 -3.20 -12.07
CA GLU A 43 -0.41 -2.54 -12.48
C GLU A 43 -0.65 -1.13 -13.00
N ASN A 44 -1.70 -0.92 -13.80
CA ASN A 44 -2.11 0.42 -14.27
C ASN A 44 -2.45 1.36 -13.10
N SER A 45 -3.20 0.86 -12.10
CA SER A 45 -3.51 1.60 -10.86
C SER A 45 -2.26 1.96 -10.07
N LYS A 46 -1.31 1.02 -9.95
CA LYS A 46 -0.02 1.23 -9.26
C LYS A 46 0.82 2.30 -9.95
N ILE A 47 0.93 2.25 -11.28
CA ILE A 47 1.63 3.26 -12.08
C ILE A 47 0.98 4.64 -11.90
N TYR A 48 -0.34 4.72 -11.96
CA TYR A 48 -1.05 5.99 -11.78
C TYR A 48 -0.83 6.59 -10.38
N LYS A 49 -0.90 5.77 -9.32
CA LYS A 49 -0.59 6.20 -7.95
C LYS A 49 0.85 6.69 -7.81
N GLN A 50 1.82 5.97 -8.38
CA GLN A 50 3.22 6.39 -8.37
C GLN A 50 3.41 7.73 -9.10
N LYS A 51 2.78 7.92 -10.26
CA LYS A 51 2.80 9.20 -10.98
C LYS A 51 2.17 10.34 -10.19
N LEU A 52 1.06 10.09 -9.49
CA LEU A 52 0.44 11.09 -8.62
C LEU A 52 1.33 11.46 -7.43
N ILE A 53 1.98 10.49 -6.79
CA ILE A 53 2.89 10.77 -5.66
C ILE A 53 4.15 11.49 -6.14
N ALA A 54 4.68 11.12 -7.31
CA ALA A 54 5.81 11.83 -7.92
C ALA A 54 5.46 13.27 -8.32
N GLY A 55 4.24 13.51 -8.81
CA GLY A 55 3.74 14.86 -9.13
C GLY A 55 3.30 15.67 -7.92
N LYS A 56 2.91 15.01 -6.82
CA LYS A 56 2.59 15.65 -5.55
C LYS A 56 3.88 15.82 -4.77
N LEU A 57 4.57 16.94 -5.02
CA LEU A 57 5.66 17.43 -4.18
C LEU A 57 5.24 17.32 -2.71
N HIS A 58 5.72 16.29 -2.02
CA HIS A 58 5.62 16.26 -0.57
C HIS A 58 6.40 17.47 -0.09
N SER A 59 5.70 18.43 0.51
CA SER A 59 6.32 19.54 1.23
C SER A 59 7.15 18.93 2.37
N ARG A 60 8.42 18.62 2.07
CA ARG A 60 9.40 18.24 3.09
C ARG A 60 9.70 19.52 3.87
N TRP A 61 9.56 19.45 5.18
CA TRP A 61 9.88 20.56 6.08
C TRP A 61 11.32 20.35 6.56
N ASP A 62 12.19 21.35 6.35
CA ASP A 62 13.65 21.24 6.56
C ASP A 62 14.08 21.34 8.04
N GLY A 63 13.34 20.68 8.95
CA GLY A 63 13.68 20.62 10.37
C GLY A 63 13.22 21.84 11.20
N PRO A 64 13.50 21.82 12.52
CA PRO A 64 13.16 22.91 13.42
C PRO A 64 14.14 24.08 13.26
N PHE A 65 13.59 25.29 13.22
CA PHE A 65 14.36 26.54 13.16
C PHE A 65 13.85 27.52 14.21
N VAL A 66 14.72 28.42 14.66
CA VAL A 66 14.36 29.48 15.61
C VAL A 66 13.95 30.74 14.85
N ILE A 67 12.78 31.29 15.16
CA ILE A 67 12.34 32.58 14.62
C ILE A 67 13.05 33.70 15.37
N THR A 68 13.80 34.53 14.64
CA THR A 68 14.51 35.68 15.23
C THR A 68 13.70 36.96 15.12
N ASN A 69 13.12 37.24 13.94
CA ASN A 69 12.34 38.45 13.68
C ASN A 69 11.14 38.12 12.79
N ILE A 70 10.02 38.82 13.03
CA ILE A 70 8.82 38.77 12.19
C ILE A 70 8.59 40.17 11.63
N PHE A 71 8.53 40.30 10.32
CA PHE A 71 8.29 41.57 9.66
C PHE A 71 6.79 41.79 9.44
N SER A 72 6.33 43.04 9.53
CA SER A 72 4.91 43.42 9.36
C SER A 72 4.33 43.07 7.99
N TYR A 73 5.18 42.92 6.97
CA TYR A 73 4.79 42.53 5.60
C TYR A 73 4.78 41.00 5.37
N GLY A 74 4.97 40.19 6.42
CA GLY A 74 4.75 38.73 6.38
C GLY A 74 5.99 37.87 6.10
N ALA A 75 7.18 38.46 5.97
CA ALA A 75 8.43 37.71 5.98
C ALA A 75 8.86 37.37 7.42
N VAL A 76 9.52 36.24 7.59
CA VAL A 76 10.04 35.77 8.87
C VAL A 76 11.51 35.39 8.71
N GLN A 77 12.33 35.88 9.63
CA GLN A 77 13.74 35.55 9.70
C GLN A 77 13.93 34.31 10.58
N LEU A 78 14.43 33.23 9.97
CA LEU A 78 14.77 31.99 10.62
C LEU A 78 16.27 31.93 10.89
N LYS A 79 16.64 31.32 12.02
CA LYS A 79 18.01 31.03 12.41
C LYS A 79 18.17 29.53 12.63
N ASP A 80 19.20 28.96 12.02
CA ASP A 80 19.68 27.62 12.30
C ASP A 80 20.57 27.64 13.56
N GLU A 81 20.26 26.83 14.55
CA GLU A 81 21.05 26.74 15.79
C GLU A 81 22.41 26.08 15.59
N GLN A 82 22.51 25.14 14.65
CA GLN A 82 23.73 24.34 14.42
C GLN A 82 24.80 25.18 13.69
N ILE A 83 24.37 25.96 12.70
CA ILE A 83 25.26 26.69 11.79
C ILE A 83 25.26 28.20 12.09
N ASN A 84 24.37 28.68 12.97
CA ASN A 84 24.12 30.11 13.22
C ASN A 84 23.77 30.93 11.96
N ASN A 85 23.37 30.27 10.87
CA ASN A 85 22.97 30.95 9.65
C ASN A 85 21.56 31.54 9.79
N THR A 86 21.32 32.72 9.22
CA THR A 86 20.01 33.37 9.19
C THR A 86 19.54 33.60 7.77
N PHE A 87 18.28 33.27 7.49
CA PHE A 87 17.64 33.47 6.20
C PHE A 87 16.19 33.92 6.37
N GLN A 88 15.61 34.52 5.32
CA GLN A 88 14.22 34.97 5.32
C GLN A 88 13.34 34.02 4.52
N VAL A 89 12.18 33.67 5.07
CA VAL A 89 11.13 32.90 4.39
C VAL A 89 9.80 33.63 4.48
N ASN A 90 8.87 33.27 3.61
CA ASN A 90 7.50 33.75 3.74
C ASN A 90 6.81 33.04 4.90
N GLY A 91 5.94 33.73 5.64
CA GLY A 91 5.18 33.14 6.74
C GLY A 91 4.37 31.88 6.35
N HIS A 92 3.92 31.79 5.09
CA HIS A 92 3.21 30.62 4.57
C HIS A 92 4.09 29.36 4.42
N GLN A 93 5.41 29.50 4.47
CA GLN A 93 6.38 28.41 4.33
C GLN A 93 6.89 27.93 5.70
N ILE A 94 6.15 28.20 6.77
CA ILE A 94 6.52 27.86 8.15
C ILE A 94 5.39 27.05 8.77
N LYS A 95 5.77 26.03 9.56
CA LYS A 95 4.83 25.21 10.33
C LYS A 95 5.29 25.14 11.79
N PRO A 96 4.39 25.32 12.79
CA PRO A 96 4.75 25.14 14.18
C PRO A 96 5.32 23.74 14.42
N PHE A 97 6.49 23.69 15.05
CA PHE A 97 7.08 22.47 15.55
C PHE A 97 6.61 22.25 16.99
N TYR A 98 5.98 21.12 17.26
CA TYR A 98 5.64 20.72 18.62
C TYR A 98 6.74 19.78 19.11
N GLU A 99 7.57 20.25 20.04
CA GLU A 99 8.47 19.37 20.77
C GLU A 99 7.61 18.41 21.61
N GLY A 100 7.69 17.12 21.30
CA GLY A 100 6.95 16.10 22.06
C GLY A 100 7.38 16.12 23.52
N PRO A 101 6.51 15.71 24.47
CA PRO A 101 6.93 15.55 25.86
C PRO A 101 8.19 14.67 25.88
N ALA A 102 9.26 15.20 26.47
CA ALA A 102 10.49 14.45 26.68
C ALA A 102 10.09 13.10 27.29
N PRO A 103 10.61 11.97 26.79
CA PRO A 103 10.34 10.70 27.42
C PRO A 103 10.90 10.77 28.83
N ILE A 104 10.00 10.98 29.78
CA ILE A 104 10.21 10.70 31.20
C ILE A 104 10.91 9.35 31.23
N THR A 105 12.10 9.33 31.80
CA THR A 105 13.02 8.18 31.92
C THR A 105 12.42 7.11 32.84
N GLY A 106 11.28 6.55 32.45
CA GLY A 106 10.57 5.51 33.14
C GLY A 106 9.87 4.65 32.09
N GLU A 107 10.52 3.54 31.75
CA GLU A 107 9.93 2.35 31.14
C GLU A 107 9.36 2.52 29.71
N MET A 108 10.26 2.67 28.74
CA MET A 108 9.97 2.14 27.40
C MET A 108 10.34 0.65 27.37
N GLU A 109 9.35 -0.22 27.52
CA GLU A 109 9.49 -1.62 27.14
C GLU A 109 9.67 -1.68 25.61
N ILE A 110 10.93 -1.81 25.19
CA ILE A 110 11.28 -2.12 23.81
C ILE A 110 10.82 -3.55 23.54
N ILE A 111 9.66 -3.69 22.91
CA ILE A 111 9.21 -4.99 22.39
C ILE A 111 10.09 -5.31 21.18
N SER A 112 11.20 -6.01 21.41
CA SER A 112 12.01 -6.59 20.34
C SER A 112 11.18 -7.65 19.62
N LEU A 113 10.72 -7.32 18.41
CA LEU A 113 10.07 -8.27 17.51
C LEU A 113 11.15 -9.22 16.98
N MET A 114 11.37 -10.31 17.70
CA MET A 114 12.23 -11.40 17.26
C MET A 114 11.62 -12.03 16.00
N GLU A 115 12.42 -12.11 14.95
CA GLU A 115 12.10 -12.84 13.73
C GLU A 115 11.90 -14.33 14.07
N PRO A 116 10.76 -14.95 13.69
CA PRO A 116 10.52 -16.36 14.01
C PRO A 116 11.49 -17.22 13.19
N ALA A 117 12.14 -18.16 13.87
CA ALA A 117 13.06 -19.10 13.23
C ALA A 117 12.35 -19.86 12.10
N PRO A 118 13.04 -20.08 10.96
CA PRO A 118 12.48 -20.87 9.87
C PRO A 118 12.20 -22.30 10.38
N PRO A 119 11.08 -22.92 9.96
CA PRO A 119 10.71 -24.24 10.43
C PRO A 119 11.78 -25.25 10.00
N ASP A 120 12.31 -25.99 10.98
CA ASP A 120 13.23 -27.08 10.75
C ASP A 120 12.62 -28.06 9.74
N SER A 121 13.35 -28.31 8.66
CA SER A 121 13.05 -29.36 7.70
C SER A 121 13.09 -30.71 8.43
N ILE A 122 11.93 -31.32 8.64
CA ILE A 122 11.84 -32.68 9.17
C ILE A 122 11.39 -33.62 8.05
N THR A 123 12.36 -34.44 7.61
CA THR A 123 12.29 -35.77 6.97
C THR A 123 11.55 -35.91 5.64
#